data_AF-A0A4Q4WAW5-F1
#
_entry.id   AF-A0A4Q4WAW5-F1
#
_cell.length_a   1.000
_cell.length_b   1.000
_cell.length_c   1.000
_cell.angle_alpha   90.00
_cell.angle_beta   90.00
_cell.angle_gamma   90.00
#
_symmetry.space_group_name_H-M   'P 1'
#
loop_
_entity.id
_entity.type
_entity.pdbx_description
1 polymer ?
#
loop_
_entity_poly.entity_id
_entity_poly.type
_entity_poly.pdbx_seq_one_letter_code
_entity_poly.pdbx_strand_id
1 'polypeptide(L)'
;MAAPLTLAVFWRWGRIDNKLTAHYHSQHKPAPLIESPRYVPDKDVGIVVCTVDPLLVFQSCLHTWLPNEPLELLTVTRGPQEACIRALIESAGLPREEQQKIRLLTAARKSKRGQLACGIRAAQGAIIATADNHIAWPPTFLRHMLPCFEDAHVGAACPPIGVHIPAERRSADAITPWEAAAARTAFRCNPALEAAYAAARRRGGAGCSQALPRCTARRSRVTSASSTPTPTTTGSAATSSRSATTRTSPADCSATAGSSLSRPCRRAR
;
A
#
# COMPACT_ATOMS: atom_id res chain seq x y z
N MET A 1 -16.70 46.73 3.00
CA MET A 1 -17.73 45.97 2.22
C MET A 1 -17.15 44.90 1.28
N ALA A 2 -15.88 44.93 0.87
CA ALA A 2 -15.34 43.92 -0.07
C ALA A 2 -15.31 42.47 0.47
N ALA A 3 -14.88 42.25 1.72
CA ALA A 3 -14.67 40.89 2.24
C ALA A 3 -15.93 39.98 2.24
N PRO A 4 -17.14 40.43 2.64
CA PRO A 4 -18.35 39.62 2.51
C PRO A 4 -18.71 39.25 1.06
N LEU A 5 -18.50 40.17 0.10
CA LEU A 5 -18.73 39.92 -1.32
C LEU A 5 -17.75 38.86 -1.85
N THR A 6 -16.45 39.01 -1.54
CA THR A 6 -15.42 38.02 -1.89
C THR A 6 -15.74 36.64 -1.32
N LEU A 7 -16.17 36.56 -0.05
CA LEU A 7 -16.57 35.31 0.58
C LEU A 7 -17.80 34.68 -0.11
N ALA A 8 -18.80 35.49 -0.44
CA ALA A 8 -19.99 35.05 -1.16
C ALA A 8 -19.68 34.54 -2.59
N VAL A 9 -18.74 35.18 -3.30
CA VAL A 9 -18.24 34.73 -4.60
C VAL A 9 -17.53 33.37 -4.48
N PHE A 10 -16.60 33.21 -3.53
CA PHE A 10 -15.92 31.92 -3.32
C PHE A 10 -16.89 30.80 -2.90
N TRP A 11 -17.86 31.10 -2.04
CA TRP A 11 -18.90 30.14 -1.67
C TRP A 11 -19.76 29.74 -2.87
N ARG A 12 -20.19 30.71 -3.70
CA ARG A 12 -20.97 30.44 -4.92
C ARG A 12 -20.16 29.65 -5.94
N TRP A 13 -18.89 29.97 -6.14
CA TRP A 13 -17.96 29.21 -6.98
C TRP A 13 -17.87 27.76 -6.51
N GLY A 14 -17.57 27.53 -5.23
CA GLY A 14 -17.52 26.18 -4.66
C GLY A 14 -18.85 25.42 -4.79
N ARG A 15 -20.00 26.08 -4.69
CA ARG A 15 -21.32 25.46 -4.90
C ARG A 15 -21.55 25.06 -6.36
N ILE A 16 -21.06 25.84 -7.33
CA ILE A 16 -21.11 25.51 -8.77
C ILE A 16 -20.17 24.34 -9.07
N ASP A 17 -18.92 24.42 -8.60
CA ASP A 17 -17.88 23.41 -8.79
C ASP A 17 -18.28 22.02 -8.25
N ASN A 18 -18.82 21.96 -7.03
CA ASN A 18 -19.35 20.72 -6.46
C ASN A 18 -20.55 20.17 -7.28
N LYS A 19 -21.41 21.03 -7.86
CA LYS A 19 -22.53 20.59 -8.71
C LYS A 19 -22.05 20.03 -10.05
N LEU A 20 -21.08 20.68 -10.69
CA LEU A 20 -20.46 20.21 -11.94
C LEU A 20 -19.74 18.88 -11.71
N THR A 21 -18.93 18.79 -10.65
CA THR A 21 -18.26 17.55 -10.24
C THR A 21 -19.27 16.41 -10.04
N ALA A 22 -20.34 16.63 -9.27
CA ALA A 22 -21.37 15.63 -9.05
C ALA A 22 -22.09 15.18 -10.35
N HIS A 23 -22.34 16.11 -11.28
CA HIS A 23 -22.98 15.82 -12.56
C HIS A 23 -22.11 14.95 -13.50
N TYR A 24 -20.80 15.19 -13.55
CA TYR A 24 -19.91 14.37 -14.37
C TYR A 24 -19.54 13.04 -13.68
N HIS A 25 -19.35 13.04 -12.36
CA HIS A 25 -19.14 11.81 -11.58
C HIS A 25 -20.32 10.84 -11.70
N SER A 26 -21.58 11.32 -11.75
CA SER A 26 -22.73 10.41 -11.95
C SER A 26 -22.79 9.76 -13.33
N GLN A 27 -21.95 10.20 -14.27
CA GLN A 27 -21.80 9.65 -15.62
C GLN A 27 -20.54 8.78 -15.76
N HIS A 28 -19.65 8.82 -14.76
CA HIS A 28 -18.46 7.98 -14.73
C HIS A 28 -18.87 6.50 -14.64
N LYS A 29 -18.31 5.70 -15.55
CA LYS A 29 -18.44 4.24 -15.53
C LYS A 29 -17.03 3.66 -15.32
N PRO A 30 -16.80 2.87 -14.26
CA PRO A 30 -15.54 2.16 -14.07
C PRO A 30 -15.25 1.23 -15.25
N ALA A 31 -13.96 0.93 -15.48
CA ALA A 31 -13.58 -0.12 -16.41
C ALA A 31 -14.22 -1.46 -15.97
N PRO A 32 -14.84 -2.23 -16.88
CA PRO A 32 -15.41 -3.52 -16.55
C PRO A 32 -14.29 -4.52 -16.22
N LEU A 33 -14.58 -5.47 -15.33
CA LEU A 33 -13.70 -6.64 -15.18
C LEU A 33 -13.85 -7.53 -16.42
N ILE A 34 -12.73 -8.07 -16.89
CA ILE A 34 -12.64 -8.89 -18.09
C ILE A 34 -12.13 -10.27 -17.69
N GLU A 35 -12.74 -11.32 -18.22
CA GLU A 35 -12.42 -12.72 -17.88
C GLU A 35 -11.12 -13.20 -18.55
N SER A 36 -10.82 -12.69 -19.74
CA SER A 36 -9.57 -12.94 -20.48
C SER A 36 -8.88 -11.62 -20.82
N PRO A 37 -8.17 -10.98 -19.86
CA PRO A 37 -7.48 -9.72 -20.09
C PRO A 37 -6.28 -9.94 -21.02
N ARG A 38 -5.96 -8.92 -21.83
CA ARG A 38 -4.76 -8.87 -22.69
C ARG A 38 -3.49 -8.82 -21.86
N TYR A 39 -3.52 -8.14 -20.72
CA TYR A 39 -2.40 -7.96 -19.81
C TYR A 39 -2.59 -8.78 -18.54
N VAL A 40 -1.55 -9.51 -18.15
CA VAL A 40 -1.55 -10.39 -16.97
C VAL A 40 -0.51 -9.88 -15.95
N PRO A 41 -0.82 -9.79 -14.64
CA PRO A 41 0.10 -9.24 -13.64
C PRO A 41 1.50 -9.88 -13.65
N ASP A 42 1.58 -11.20 -13.83
CA ASP A 42 2.78 -12.03 -13.72
C ASP A 42 3.77 -11.86 -14.88
N LYS A 43 3.31 -11.30 -16.00
CA LYS A 43 4.07 -11.15 -17.25
C LYS A 43 4.26 -9.70 -17.66
N ASP A 44 3.24 -8.86 -17.44
CA ASP A 44 3.20 -7.52 -18.01
C ASP A 44 3.49 -6.42 -16.98
N VAL A 45 3.39 -6.68 -15.66
CA VAL A 45 3.43 -5.62 -14.64
C VAL A 45 4.73 -5.61 -13.85
N GLY A 46 5.55 -4.58 -14.08
CA GLY A 46 6.66 -4.22 -13.21
C GLY A 46 6.26 -3.16 -12.17
N ILE A 47 6.38 -3.46 -10.88
CA ILE A 47 6.12 -2.49 -9.81
C ILE A 47 7.39 -1.67 -9.55
N VAL A 48 7.30 -0.34 -9.52
CA VAL A 48 8.42 0.55 -9.19
C VAL A 48 8.12 1.35 -7.93
N VAL A 49 8.96 1.19 -6.90
CA VAL A 49 8.83 1.87 -5.59
C VAL A 49 10.08 2.69 -5.30
N CYS A 50 9.93 3.97 -4.98
CA CYS A 50 11.06 4.81 -4.56
C CYS A 50 11.11 4.96 -3.04
N THR A 51 12.19 4.51 -2.41
CA THR A 51 12.35 4.46 -0.95
C THR A 51 13.62 5.21 -0.52
N VAL A 52 13.46 6.37 0.12
CA VAL A 52 14.57 7.19 0.66
C VAL A 52 14.71 7.06 2.18
N ASP A 53 13.60 6.84 2.86
CA ASP A 53 13.51 6.56 4.29
C ASP A 53 12.43 5.48 4.47
N PRO A 54 12.81 4.22 4.71
CA PRO A 54 11.85 3.13 4.85
C PRO A 54 11.12 3.27 6.19
N LEU A 55 9.87 3.76 6.14
CA LEU A 55 8.96 3.71 7.26
C LEU A 55 8.70 2.25 7.67
N LEU A 56 8.37 2.00 8.95
CA LEU A 56 8.06 0.67 9.47
C LEU A 56 6.98 -0.07 8.67
N VAL A 57 6.07 0.67 8.03
CA VAL A 57 5.01 0.13 7.16
C VAL A 57 5.51 -0.45 5.83
N PHE A 58 6.76 -0.22 5.42
CA PHE A 58 7.30 -0.71 4.15
C PHE A 58 7.24 -2.23 4.03
N GLN A 59 7.62 -2.95 5.09
CA GLN A 59 7.53 -4.42 5.13
C GLN A 59 6.07 -4.88 5.00
N SER A 60 5.13 -4.23 5.71
CA SER A 60 3.70 -4.50 5.56
C SER A 60 3.17 -4.22 4.15
N CYS A 61 3.76 -3.26 3.43
CA CYS A 61 3.38 -2.97 2.04
C CYS A 61 3.89 -4.03 1.06
N LEU A 62 5.09 -4.62 1.27
CA LEU A 62 5.58 -5.76 0.47
C LEU A 62 4.55 -6.91 0.48
N HIS A 63 4.06 -7.28 1.66
CA HIS A 63 2.97 -8.25 1.89
C HIS A 63 1.62 -7.88 1.26
N THR A 64 1.48 -6.70 0.64
CA THR A 64 0.27 -6.28 -0.09
C THR A 64 0.49 -6.18 -1.59
N TRP A 65 1.72 -5.92 -2.03
CA TRP A 65 2.08 -5.81 -3.45
C TRP A 65 2.34 -7.19 -4.07
N LEU A 66 3.06 -8.06 -3.37
CA LEU A 66 3.47 -9.37 -3.90
C LEU A 66 2.28 -10.34 -4.13
N PRO A 67 1.22 -10.35 -3.28
CA PRO A 67 -0.01 -11.12 -3.56
C PRO A 67 -0.85 -10.60 -4.75
N ASN A 68 -0.46 -9.51 -5.41
CA ASN A 68 -1.02 -9.14 -6.72
C ASN A 68 -0.27 -9.82 -7.89
N GLU A 69 0.69 -10.70 -7.59
CA GLU A 69 1.47 -11.51 -8.52
C GLU A 69 2.14 -10.70 -9.67
N PRO A 70 2.88 -9.60 -9.39
CA PRO A 70 3.60 -8.88 -10.44
C PRO A 70 4.69 -9.75 -11.09
N LEU A 71 5.15 -9.35 -12.27
CA LEU A 71 6.38 -9.88 -12.89
C LEU A 71 7.58 -9.63 -11.96
N GLU A 72 7.73 -8.40 -11.49
CA GLU A 72 8.85 -7.95 -10.66
C GLU A 72 8.48 -6.74 -9.78
N LEU A 73 9.27 -6.54 -8.71
CA LEU A 73 9.17 -5.39 -7.82
C LEU A 73 10.53 -4.69 -7.68
N LEU A 74 10.70 -3.56 -8.38
CA LEU A 74 11.91 -2.75 -8.35
C LEU A 74 11.81 -1.72 -7.21
N THR A 75 12.55 -1.95 -6.13
CA THR A 75 12.75 -0.94 -5.08
C THR A 75 13.97 -0.10 -5.44
N VAL A 76 13.77 1.20 -5.67
CA VAL A 76 14.84 2.15 -5.98
C VAL A 76 15.16 3.00 -4.77
N THR A 77 16.44 3.11 -4.43
CA THR A 77 16.92 3.90 -3.30
C THR A 77 18.19 4.70 -3.64
N ARG A 78 18.80 5.29 -2.61
CA ARG A 78 20.09 5.97 -2.63
C ARG A 78 21.13 5.07 -1.96
N GLY A 79 22.38 5.07 -2.44
CA GLY A 79 23.44 4.18 -1.96
C GLY A 79 23.58 4.06 -0.42
N PRO A 80 23.58 5.16 0.37
CA PRO A 80 23.69 5.07 1.83
C PRO A 80 22.54 4.33 2.52
N GLN A 81 21.40 4.16 1.85
CA GLN A 81 20.22 3.47 2.36
C GLN A 81 20.07 2.04 1.83
N GLU A 82 20.91 1.62 0.87
CA GLU A 82 20.79 0.31 0.21
C GLU A 82 20.86 -0.84 1.21
N ALA A 83 21.88 -0.88 2.06
CA ALA A 83 22.06 -1.94 3.06
C ALA A 83 20.88 -2.02 4.06
N CYS A 84 20.32 -0.87 4.46
CA CYS A 84 19.16 -0.81 5.36
C CYS A 84 17.91 -1.40 4.70
N ILE A 85 17.64 -1.03 3.44
CA ILE A 85 16.46 -1.52 2.71
C ILE A 85 16.62 -2.99 2.33
N ARG A 86 17.83 -3.43 2.00
CA ARG A 86 18.17 -4.84 1.78
C ARG A 86 17.85 -5.68 3.01
N ALA A 87 18.35 -5.28 4.19
CA ALA A 87 18.05 -5.95 5.44
C ALA A 87 16.54 -5.95 5.79
N LEU A 88 15.80 -4.89 5.45
CA LEU A 88 14.33 -4.85 5.63
C LEU A 88 13.58 -5.79 4.68
N ILE A 89 14.05 -5.98 3.44
CA ILE A 89 13.48 -6.95 2.48
C ILE A 89 13.80 -8.38 2.93
N GLU A 90 15.02 -8.62 3.41
CA GLU A 90 15.46 -9.94 3.91
C GLU A 90 14.71 -10.34 5.19
N SER A 91 14.49 -9.40 6.12
CA SER A 91 13.74 -9.62 7.36
C SER A 91 12.22 -9.54 7.21
N ALA A 92 11.68 -9.30 6.00
CA ALA A 92 10.24 -9.20 5.78
C ALA A 92 9.49 -10.54 5.93
N GLY A 93 10.20 -11.68 5.95
CA GLY A 93 9.59 -13.02 6.10
C GLY A 93 8.79 -13.48 4.88
N LEU A 94 9.19 -13.03 3.69
CA LEU A 94 8.53 -13.36 2.43
C LEU A 94 8.90 -14.78 1.95
N PRO A 95 8.01 -15.48 1.22
CA PRO A 95 8.37 -16.70 0.48
C PRO A 95 9.53 -16.46 -0.48
N ARG A 96 10.38 -17.47 -0.67
CA ARG A 96 11.58 -17.38 -1.53
C ARG A 96 11.25 -16.96 -2.96
N GLU A 97 10.14 -17.43 -3.50
CA GLU A 97 9.66 -17.12 -4.85
C GLU A 97 9.26 -15.64 -4.99
N GLU A 98 8.58 -15.08 -3.99
CA GLU A 98 8.25 -13.65 -3.96
C GLU A 98 9.51 -12.78 -3.77
N GLN A 99 10.42 -13.21 -2.92
CA GLN A 99 11.68 -12.50 -2.67
C GLN A 99 12.56 -12.44 -3.92
N GLN A 100 12.55 -13.47 -4.76
CA GLN A 100 13.25 -13.49 -6.06
C GLN A 100 12.70 -12.48 -7.07
N LYS A 101 11.43 -12.06 -6.95
CA LYS A 101 10.84 -10.98 -7.77
C LYS A 101 11.32 -9.59 -7.36
N ILE A 102 11.95 -9.43 -6.18
CA ILE A 102 12.37 -8.12 -5.66
C ILE A 102 13.77 -7.77 -6.18
N ARG A 103 13.88 -6.63 -6.87
CA ARG A 103 15.14 -6.07 -7.36
C ARG A 103 15.43 -4.74 -6.65
N LEU A 104 16.50 -4.69 -5.87
CA LEU A 104 16.97 -3.45 -5.22
C LEU A 104 17.93 -2.71 -6.15
N LEU A 105 17.62 -1.45 -6.46
CA LEU A 105 18.40 -0.57 -7.33
C LEU A 105 18.87 0.68 -6.59
N THR A 106 20.11 1.10 -6.83
CA THR A 106 20.68 2.34 -6.30
C THR A 106 20.77 3.40 -7.40
N ALA A 107 20.03 4.50 -7.23
CA ALA A 107 20.03 5.61 -8.17
C ALA A 107 21.09 6.66 -7.82
N ALA A 108 21.87 7.09 -8.82
CA ALA A 108 22.86 8.16 -8.67
C ALA A 108 22.23 9.53 -8.34
N ARG A 109 21.01 9.79 -8.83
CA ARG A 109 20.28 11.06 -8.58
C ARG A 109 19.43 10.96 -7.32
N LYS A 110 19.67 11.88 -6.36
CA LYS A 110 18.98 11.91 -5.05
C LYS A 110 17.48 12.23 -5.11
N SER A 111 16.95 12.83 -6.19
CA SER A 111 15.55 13.27 -6.26
C SER A 111 14.58 12.11 -6.52
N LYS A 112 13.33 12.20 -6.00
CA LYS A 112 12.27 11.18 -6.23
C LYS A 112 12.04 10.91 -7.72
N ARG A 113 12.03 11.96 -8.55
CA ARG A 113 11.94 11.84 -10.03
C ARG A 113 13.15 11.13 -10.65
N GLY A 114 14.36 11.35 -10.10
CA GLY A 114 15.58 10.69 -10.56
C GLY A 114 15.60 9.19 -10.24
N GLN A 115 15.13 8.82 -9.05
CA GLN A 115 14.92 7.42 -8.64
C GLN A 115 13.83 6.76 -9.49
N LEU A 116 12.68 7.41 -9.67
CA LEU A 116 11.60 6.87 -10.47
C LEU A 116 12.03 6.63 -11.93
N ALA A 117 12.75 7.58 -12.53
CA ALA A 117 13.33 7.42 -13.86
C ALA A 117 14.47 6.36 -13.94
N CYS A 118 15.06 5.97 -12.82
CA CYS A 118 16.00 4.85 -12.76
C CYS A 118 15.24 3.51 -12.76
N GLY A 119 14.20 3.38 -11.94
CA GLY A 119 13.33 2.20 -11.91
C GLY A 119 12.60 1.97 -13.24
N ILE A 120 12.01 3.02 -13.83
CA ILE A 120 11.32 2.95 -15.13
C ILE A 120 12.23 2.42 -16.25
N ARG A 121 13.52 2.79 -16.25
CA ARG A 121 14.49 2.31 -17.26
C ARG A 121 14.98 0.87 -17.03
N ALA A 122 14.78 0.34 -15.83
CA ALA A 122 15.23 -0.99 -15.44
C ALA A 122 14.10 -2.03 -15.37
N ALA A 123 12.85 -1.56 -15.44
CA ALA A 123 11.65 -2.39 -15.52
C ALA A 123 11.53 -3.07 -16.89
N GLN A 124 11.05 -4.30 -16.87
CA GLN A 124 10.90 -5.21 -18.00
C GLN A 124 9.42 -5.40 -18.39
N GLY A 125 8.49 -5.15 -17.46
CA GLY A 125 7.05 -5.23 -17.72
C GLY A 125 6.57 -4.15 -18.69
N ALA A 126 5.62 -4.52 -19.56
CA ALA A 126 4.97 -3.60 -20.50
C ALA A 126 4.16 -2.49 -19.80
N ILE A 127 3.70 -2.73 -18.57
CA ILE A 127 2.97 -1.79 -17.73
C ILE A 127 3.78 -1.55 -16.45
N ILE A 128 4.07 -0.28 -16.16
CA ILE A 128 4.81 0.13 -14.96
C ILE A 128 3.85 0.64 -13.90
N ALA A 129 3.69 -0.12 -12.82
CA ALA A 129 2.85 0.27 -11.69
C ALA A 129 3.69 0.99 -10.62
N THR A 130 3.58 2.31 -10.55
CA THR A 130 4.34 3.12 -9.58
C THR A 130 3.65 3.16 -8.22
N ALA A 131 4.36 2.84 -7.14
CA ALA A 131 3.84 2.95 -5.77
C ALA A 131 4.78 3.76 -4.87
N ASP A 132 4.19 4.38 -3.85
CA ASP A 132 4.94 4.96 -2.74
C ASP A 132 5.12 3.92 -1.62
N ASN A 133 6.24 4.00 -0.91
CA ASN A 133 6.73 3.01 0.06
C ASN A 133 5.87 2.77 1.32
N HIS A 134 4.67 3.36 1.36
CA HIS A 134 3.73 3.35 2.48
C HIS A 134 2.26 3.20 1.99
N ILE A 135 2.06 2.78 0.74
CA ILE A 135 0.73 2.60 0.13
C ILE A 135 0.43 1.10 0.00
N ALA A 136 -0.38 0.59 0.91
CA ALA A 136 -0.89 -0.78 0.86
C ALA A 136 -1.89 -0.98 -0.29
N TRP A 137 -1.84 -2.12 -0.96
CA TRP A 137 -2.77 -2.49 -2.02
C TRP A 137 -3.76 -3.58 -1.57
N PRO A 138 -5.01 -3.60 -2.06
CA PRO A 138 -5.83 -4.81 -1.98
C PRO A 138 -5.22 -5.93 -2.86
N PRO A 139 -5.43 -7.22 -2.54
CA PRO A 139 -4.91 -8.34 -3.35
C PRO A 139 -5.54 -8.41 -4.75
N THR A 140 -6.63 -7.67 -4.98
CA THR A 140 -7.30 -7.56 -6.29
C THR A 140 -6.91 -6.30 -7.06
N PHE A 141 -5.91 -5.53 -6.61
CA PHE A 141 -5.56 -4.22 -7.17
C PHE A 141 -5.23 -4.30 -8.66
N LEU A 142 -4.22 -5.08 -9.04
CA LEU A 142 -3.79 -5.18 -10.45
C LEU A 142 -4.92 -5.72 -11.34
N ARG A 143 -5.70 -6.69 -10.85
CA ARG A 143 -6.88 -7.23 -11.56
C ARG A 143 -7.94 -6.15 -11.89
N HIS A 144 -8.07 -5.10 -11.08
CA HIS A 144 -8.98 -3.98 -11.36
C HIS A 144 -8.30 -2.86 -12.15
N MET A 145 -6.98 -2.69 -12.03
CA MET A 145 -6.22 -1.68 -12.79
C MET A 145 -6.03 -2.06 -14.26
N LEU A 146 -5.72 -3.32 -14.57
CA LEU A 146 -5.33 -3.74 -15.92
C LEU A 146 -6.41 -3.58 -17.00
N PRO A 147 -7.72 -3.83 -16.74
CA PRO A 147 -8.78 -3.59 -17.72
C PRO A 147 -8.87 -2.16 -18.25
N CYS A 148 -8.25 -1.18 -17.58
CA CYS A 148 -8.12 0.18 -18.09
C CYS A 148 -7.32 0.26 -19.41
N PHE A 149 -6.29 -0.57 -19.59
CA PHE A 149 -5.35 -0.51 -20.72
C PHE A 149 -5.81 -1.28 -21.96
N GLU A 150 -7.00 -1.89 -21.92
CA GLU A 150 -7.59 -2.59 -23.07
C GLU A 150 -8.01 -1.62 -24.20
N ASP A 151 -8.46 -0.42 -23.81
CA ASP A 151 -8.63 0.74 -24.70
C ASP A 151 -7.24 1.29 -25.03
N ALA A 152 -6.77 1.07 -26.27
CA ALA A 152 -5.44 1.46 -26.73
C ALA A 152 -5.15 2.98 -26.63
N HIS A 153 -6.17 3.81 -26.39
CA HIS A 153 -6.01 5.25 -26.14
C HIS A 153 -5.70 5.57 -24.66
N VAL A 154 -5.66 4.59 -23.76
CA VAL A 154 -5.37 4.71 -22.33
C VAL A 154 -3.87 4.50 -22.07
N GLY A 155 -3.14 5.60 -21.95
CA GLY A 155 -1.71 5.60 -21.62
C GLY A 155 -1.39 5.58 -20.11
N ALA A 156 -2.39 5.76 -19.24
CA ALA A 156 -2.22 5.74 -17.79
C ALA A 156 -3.55 5.41 -17.08
N ALA A 157 -3.47 4.84 -15.88
CA ALA A 157 -4.64 4.62 -15.03
C ALA A 157 -4.28 4.96 -13.57
N CYS A 158 -5.23 5.55 -12.83
CA CYS A 158 -5.01 5.93 -11.44
C CYS A 158 -6.12 5.34 -10.55
N PRO A 159 -5.79 4.70 -9.42
CA PRO A 159 -6.82 4.25 -8.48
C PRO A 159 -7.39 5.43 -7.67
N PRO A 160 -8.62 5.33 -7.15
CA PRO A 160 -9.07 6.19 -6.07
C PRO A 160 -8.18 5.97 -4.83
N ILE A 161 -7.70 7.06 -4.23
CA ILE A 161 -6.83 7.00 -3.05
C ILE A 161 -7.69 7.09 -1.78
N GLY A 162 -7.45 6.20 -0.82
CA GLY A 162 -8.12 6.18 0.48
C GLY A 162 -7.11 6.20 1.63
N VAL A 163 -7.53 6.70 2.78
CA VAL A 163 -6.72 6.65 4.01
C VAL A 163 -7.04 5.35 4.76
N HIS A 164 -6.01 4.53 4.97
CA HIS A 164 -6.09 3.39 5.88
C HIS A 164 -5.81 3.84 7.31
N ILE A 165 -6.76 3.59 8.22
CA ILE A 165 -6.58 3.75 9.67
C ILE A 165 -6.53 2.34 10.27
N PRO A 166 -5.42 1.93 10.94
CA PRO A 166 -5.33 0.65 11.66
C PRO A 166 -6.46 0.49 12.68
N ALA A 167 -6.92 -0.74 12.93
CA ALA A 167 -8.13 -0.98 13.74
C ALA A 167 -8.00 -0.43 15.16
N GLU A 168 -6.79 -0.51 15.72
CA GLU A 168 -6.36 -0.08 17.05
C GLU A 168 -6.46 1.44 17.23
N ARG A 169 -6.44 2.20 16.13
CA ARG A 169 -6.57 3.66 16.11
C ARG A 169 -7.96 4.16 15.68
N ARG A 170 -8.96 3.28 15.50
CA ARG A 170 -10.33 3.66 15.11
C ARG A 170 -11.22 4.08 16.28
N SER A 171 -10.68 4.86 17.23
CA SER A 171 -11.45 5.50 18.31
C SER A 171 -11.62 7.00 18.05
N ALA A 172 -12.74 7.56 18.52
CA ALA A 172 -12.98 9.01 18.43
C ALA A 172 -11.94 9.80 19.23
N ASP A 173 -11.43 9.21 20.32
CA ASP A 173 -10.46 9.82 21.24
C ASP A 173 -9.02 9.82 20.71
N ALA A 174 -8.69 8.98 19.72
CA ALA A 174 -7.35 8.86 19.14
C ALA A 174 -7.20 9.42 17.72
N ILE A 175 -8.31 9.76 17.04
CA ILE A 175 -8.30 10.40 15.72
C ILE A 175 -8.35 11.92 15.90
N THR A 176 -7.27 12.59 15.51
CA THR A 176 -7.20 14.05 15.61
C THR A 176 -8.10 14.74 14.56
N PRO A 177 -8.56 15.99 14.82
CA PRO A 177 -9.26 16.80 13.82
C PRO A 177 -8.49 16.97 12.51
N TRP A 178 -7.15 16.99 12.59
CA TRP A 178 -6.26 17.08 11.43
C TRP A 178 -6.23 15.80 10.59
N GLU A 179 -6.19 14.62 11.22
CA GLU A 179 -6.32 13.34 10.52
C GLU A 179 -7.70 13.21 9.85
N ALA A 180 -8.77 13.63 10.53
CA ALA A 180 -10.11 13.68 9.96
C ALA A 180 -10.21 14.64 8.76
N ALA A 181 -9.59 15.82 8.84
CA ALA A 181 -9.52 16.78 7.74
C ALA A 181 -8.67 16.28 6.55
N ALA A 182 -7.54 15.63 6.82
CA ALA A 182 -6.69 15.03 5.80
C ALA A 182 -7.40 13.87 5.08
N ALA A 183 -8.03 12.96 5.82
CA ALA A 183 -8.84 11.88 5.26
C ALA A 183 -10.00 12.42 4.41
N ARG A 184 -10.73 13.43 4.91
CA ARG A 184 -11.80 14.08 4.15
C ARG A 184 -11.29 14.75 2.87
N THR A 185 -10.08 15.30 2.88
CA THR A 185 -9.44 15.87 1.69
C THR A 185 -9.13 14.79 0.66
N ALA A 186 -8.49 13.69 1.06
CA ALA A 186 -8.20 12.54 0.19
C ALA A 186 -9.49 11.98 -0.44
N PHE A 187 -10.54 11.75 0.35
CA PHE A 187 -11.82 11.25 -0.17
C PHE A 187 -12.52 12.20 -1.15
N ARG A 188 -12.27 13.51 -1.08
CA ARG A 188 -12.83 14.50 -2.04
C ARG A 188 -12.09 14.53 -3.37
N CYS A 189 -10.85 14.06 -3.45
CA CYS A 189 -10.10 14.00 -4.71
C CYS A 189 -10.69 12.96 -5.68
N ASN A 190 -11.19 11.82 -5.18
CA ASN A 190 -11.64 10.72 -6.04
C ASN A 190 -12.81 11.11 -6.96
N PRO A 191 -13.93 11.71 -6.48
CA PRO A 191 -15.02 12.14 -7.36
C PRO A 191 -14.62 13.24 -8.35
N ALA A 192 -13.62 14.07 -8.02
CA ALA A 192 -13.12 15.11 -8.91
C ALA A 192 -12.32 14.53 -10.09
N LEU A 193 -11.51 13.49 -9.84
CA LEU A 193 -10.81 12.74 -10.89
C LEU A 193 -11.82 11.99 -11.78
N GLU A 194 -12.79 11.29 -11.18
CA GLU A 194 -13.86 10.57 -11.91
C GLU A 194 -14.70 11.51 -12.79
N ALA A 195 -15.03 12.70 -12.27
CA ALA A 195 -15.68 13.77 -13.01
C ALA A 195 -14.83 14.32 -14.16
N ALA A 196 -13.53 14.55 -13.95
CA ALA A 196 -12.62 15.04 -14.98
C ALA A 196 -12.50 14.05 -16.16
N TYR A 197 -12.36 12.75 -15.87
CA TYR A 197 -12.36 11.70 -16.90
C TYR A 197 -13.67 11.68 -17.71
N ALA A 198 -14.82 11.69 -17.03
CA ALA A 198 -16.13 11.67 -17.68
C ALA A 198 -16.36 12.93 -18.55
N ALA A 199 -15.91 14.10 -18.09
CA ALA A 199 -15.97 15.35 -18.84
C ALA A 199 -15.05 15.36 -20.09
N ALA A 200 -13.83 14.80 -19.98
CA ALA A 200 -12.89 14.69 -21.09
C ALA A 200 -13.43 13.77 -22.20
N ARG A 201 -13.92 12.57 -21.82
CA ARG A 201 -14.47 11.57 -22.77
C ARG A 201 -15.66 12.10 -23.57
N ARG A 202 -16.50 12.98 -22.98
CA ARG A 202 -17.61 13.64 -23.68
C ARG A 202 -17.19 14.63 -24.77
N ARG A 203 -16.00 15.24 -24.67
CA ARG A 203 -15.55 16.28 -25.60
C ARG A 203 -14.75 15.75 -26.79
N GLY A 204 -14.63 14.42 -26.93
CA GLY A 204 -13.76 13.79 -27.94
C GLY A 204 -12.26 14.09 -27.72
N GLY A 205 -11.89 14.64 -26.56
CA GLY A 205 -10.53 15.06 -26.28
C GLY A 205 -9.68 13.89 -25.80
N ALA A 206 -8.66 13.52 -26.59
CA ALA A 206 -7.59 12.59 -26.23
C ALA A 206 -6.61 13.16 -25.18
N GLY A 207 -7.12 13.90 -24.19
CA GLY A 207 -6.32 14.48 -23.12
C GLY A 207 -5.97 13.42 -22.08
N CYS A 208 -4.71 12.93 -22.11
CA CYS A 208 -4.10 11.98 -21.17
C CYS A 208 -5.13 11.06 -20.50
N SER A 209 -5.65 10.10 -21.26
CA SER A 209 -6.79 9.25 -20.92
C SER A 209 -6.59 8.43 -19.64
N GLN A 210 -6.73 9.06 -18.47
CA GLN A 210 -6.61 8.42 -17.16
C GLN A 210 -7.90 7.68 -16.85
N ALA A 211 -7.98 6.41 -17.25
CA ALA A 211 -9.06 5.55 -16.81
C ALA A 211 -8.93 5.32 -15.29
N LEU A 212 -10.07 5.38 -14.60
CA LEU A 212 -10.15 5.25 -13.15
C LEU A 212 -10.96 3.99 -12.83
N PRO A 213 -10.32 2.92 -12.34
CA PRO A 213 -10.99 1.70 -11.96
C PRO A 213 -11.53 1.80 -10.54
N ARG A 214 -12.64 1.13 -10.27
CA ARG A 214 -13.32 1.20 -8.98
C ARG A 214 -13.14 -0.09 -8.19
N CYS A 215 -12.06 -0.17 -7.41
CA CYS A 215 -11.92 -1.19 -6.37
C CYS A 215 -12.96 -0.96 -5.25
N THR A 216 -14.12 -1.59 -5.36
CA THR A 216 -15.10 -1.62 -4.26
C THR A 216 -14.63 -2.58 -3.17
N ALA A 217 -13.76 -2.11 -2.28
CA ALA A 217 -13.51 -2.77 -1.01
C ALA A 217 -14.80 -2.74 -0.17
N ARG A 218 -15.63 -3.79 -0.31
CA ARG A 218 -16.91 -3.93 0.39
C ARG A 218 -16.65 -3.86 1.89
N ARG A 219 -17.26 -2.88 2.57
CA ARG A 219 -17.10 -2.65 4.01
C ARG A 219 -17.79 -3.78 4.79
N SER A 220 -17.12 -4.92 4.93
CA SER A 220 -17.58 -6.05 5.73
C SER A 220 -17.71 -5.62 7.19
N ARG A 221 -18.96 -5.43 7.61
CA ARG A 221 -19.30 -5.18 9.01
C ARG A 221 -19.14 -6.52 9.74
N VAL A 222 -18.00 -6.74 10.39
CA VAL A 222 -17.78 -7.91 11.25
C VAL A 222 -18.70 -7.77 12.46
N THR A 223 -19.85 -8.45 12.41
CA THR A 223 -20.71 -8.66 13.57
C THR A 223 -20.15 -9.83 14.36
N SER A 224 -19.34 -9.51 15.38
CA SER A 224 -18.88 -10.49 16.36
C SER A 224 -20.05 -10.94 17.23
N ALA A 225 -20.68 -12.06 16.88
CA ALA A 225 -21.60 -12.75 17.77
C ALA A 225 -20.78 -13.42 18.89
N SER A 226 -20.96 -12.94 20.12
CA SER A 226 -20.33 -13.52 21.30
C SER A 226 -21.08 -14.79 21.74
N SER A 227 -20.43 -15.95 21.60
CA SER A 227 -20.85 -17.19 22.28
C SER A 227 -19.70 -17.69 23.15
N THR A 228 -19.84 -17.51 24.45
CA THR A 228 -18.88 -17.93 25.48
C THR A 228 -19.22 -19.35 25.97
N PRO A 229 -18.24 -20.25 26.09
CA PRO A 229 -18.31 -21.37 27.02
C PRO A 229 -17.35 -21.15 28.20
N THR A 230 -17.87 -21.32 29.42
CA THR A 230 -17.11 -21.27 30.69
C THR A 230 -16.35 -22.57 30.96
N PRO A 231 -15.32 -22.57 31.85
CA PRO A 231 -14.38 -23.68 32.01
C PRO A 231 -14.81 -24.78 32.99
N THR A 232 -14.06 -25.89 32.91
CA THR A 232 -14.24 -27.21 33.54
C THR A 232 -13.80 -27.37 35.00
N THR A 233 -14.44 -28.32 35.70
CA THR A 233 -13.94 -29.14 36.84
C THR A 233 -14.72 -30.49 36.81
N THR A 234 -14.27 -31.69 37.20
CA THR A 234 -13.27 -32.13 38.20
C THR A 234 -12.85 -33.61 38.01
N GLY A 235 -11.57 -33.96 38.29
CA GLY A 235 -11.10 -35.29 38.79
C GLY A 235 -11.08 -36.52 37.83
N SER A 236 -10.42 -37.65 38.16
CA SER A 236 -9.31 -37.95 39.09
C SER A 236 -8.81 -39.41 38.88
N ALA A 237 -7.58 -39.75 39.30
CA ALA A 237 -6.93 -41.10 39.30
C ALA A 237 -6.72 -41.73 37.89
N ALA A 238 -5.82 -42.69 37.59
CA ALA A 238 -4.76 -43.47 38.28
C ALA A 238 -3.88 -44.13 37.17
N THR A 239 -2.70 -44.77 37.32
CA THR A 239 -1.63 -44.93 38.34
C THR A 239 -0.50 -45.78 37.68
N SER A 240 0.72 -45.85 38.25
CA SER A 240 1.85 -46.79 37.89
C SER A 240 2.75 -46.39 36.70
N SER A 241 4.06 -46.70 36.65
CA SER A 241 5.15 -46.84 37.66
C SER A 241 6.53 -46.97 36.96
N ARG A 242 7.63 -46.84 37.73
CA ARG A 242 9.03 -47.36 37.56
C ARG A 242 10.21 -46.36 37.45
N SER A 243 11.02 -46.36 38.54
CA SER A 243 12.51 -46.38 38.61
C SER A 243 13.35 -45.60 37.57
N ALA A 244 14.12 -44.57 37.97
CA ALA A 244 15.53 -44.62 38.47
C ALA A 244 16.58 -44.95 37.36
N THR A 245 17.78 -44.34 37.27
CA THR A 245 18.72 -43.94 38.34
C THR A 245 19.82 -42.94 37.85
N THR A 246 20.31 -42.06 38.73
CA THR A 246 21.67 -41.42 38.83
C THR A 246 22.50 -40.90 37.63
N ARG A 247 22.99 -39.64 37.80
CA ARG A 247 24.35 -39.05 37.49
C ARG A 247 24.84 -39.13 36.01
N THR A 248 25.61 -38.18 35.46
CA THR A 248 26.71 -37.40 36.04
C THR A 248 26.97 -36.09 35.24
N SER A 249 27.53 -35.08 35.90
CA SER A 249 28.21 -33.89 35.32
C SER A 249 29.61 -33.84 35.99
N PRO A 250 30.73 -33.48 35.32
CA PRO A 250 31.04 -32.10 34.88
C PRO A 250 31.76 -32.09 33.48
N ALA A 251 32.40 -31.04 32.94
CA ALA A 251 32.85 -29.78 33.51
C ALA A 251 32.93 -28.63 32.48
N ASP A 252 33.14 -27.45 33.05
CA ASP A 252 33.50 -26.14 32.49
C ASP A 252 34.43 -26.10 31.27
N CYS A 253 34.23 -25.07 30.45
CA CYS A 253 35.33 -24.16 30.08
C CYS A 253 34.79 -22.75 29.82
N SER A 254 35.51 -21.72 30.26
CA SER A 254 34.99 -20.37 30.53
C SER A 254 35.67 -19.25 29.73
N ALA A 255 35.13 -18.03 29.86
CA ALA A 255 35.68 -16.73 29.46
C ALA A 255 35.54 -16.36 27.95
N THR A 256 35.39 -15.08 27.55
CA THR A 256 35.36 -13.80 28.31
C THR A 256 34.43 -12.78 27.64
N ALA A 257 34.13 -11.68 28.36
CA ALA A 257 33.22 -10.60 27.96
C ALA A 257 33.64 -9.79 26.71
N GLY A 258 32.64 -9.22 26.04
CA GLY A 258 32.80 -8.31 24.89
C GLY A 258 31.59 -7.38 24.71
N SER A 259 31.39 -6.44 25.65
CA SER A 259 30.26 -5.50 25.60
C SER A 259 30.44 -4.42 24.53
N SER A 260 29.49 -4.26 23.61
CA SER A 260 29.29 -2.98 22.91
C SER A 260 27.82 -2.72 22.58
N LEU A 261 27.31 -1.53 22.94
CA LEU A 261 25.94 -1.11 22.64
C LEU A 261 25.88 -0.50 21.23
N SER A 262 25.17 -1.15 20.31
CA SER A 262 24.80 -0.55 19.02
C SER A 262 23.62 0.42 19.19
N ARG A 263 23.88 1.73 19.06
CA ARG A 263 22.89 2.80 19.21
C ARG A 263 21.87 2.84 18.05
N PRO A 264 20.62 3.29 18.28
CA PRO A 264 19.64 3.47 17.22
C PRO A 264 20.00 4.62 16.26
N CYS A 265 19.57 4.47 15.01
CA CYS A 265 19.86 5.39 13.91
C CYS A 265 19.31 6.80 14.18
N ARG A 266 20.17 7.84 14.10
CA ARG A 266 19.76 9.24 14.32
C ARG A 266 19.00 9.79 13.12
N ARG A 267 17.85 10.42 13.39
CA ARG A 267 17.27 11.45 12.52
C ARG A 267 18.28 12.58 12.30
N ALA A 268 18.59 12.91 11.05
CA ALA A 268 19.14 14.21 10.69
C ALA A 268 17.97 15.17 10.40
N ARG A 269 18.14 16.43 10.81
CA ARG A 269 17.27 17.56 10.41
C ARG A 269 17.72 18.11 9.06
#